data_AF-A0A959YA03-F1
#
_entry.id   AF-A0A959YA03-F1
#
_cell.length_a   1.000
_cell.length_b   1.000
_cell.length_c   1.000
_cell.angle_alpha   90.00
_cell.angle_beta   90.00
_cell.angle_gamma   90.00
#
_symmetry.space_group_name_H-M   'P 1'
#
loop_
_entity.id
_entity.type
_entity.pdbx_description
1 polymer ?
#
loop_
_entity_poly.entity_id
_entity_poly.type
_entity_poly.pdbx_seq_one_letter_code
_entity_poly.pdbx_strand_id
1 'polypeptide(L)'
;MKFNPTKFLLGAGLALACTAADAQLLEDIIVETYYISDADDATDTDGGTLPAGSTTYRVFVDMAPGANLETVYGAPAHTLFINSTTGFFNNEDRGETTGEAIGNNRLGDNTVAVDSWVSFGGASSARLGVLKTADTDGSIVGGANNDGGSAGIATGLLKNADPNAGIPLTTADGLILGTAAGVTLLPGAGDFAMFADANSTTNYSTNSGGWTVLGGAPGVDQAGTNRILIGQFTVLAGGQLSFELNMRINDGQGNFVDFVANNPTGNEVVHPGLTFPQALDCEGTPGG
;
A
#
# COMPACT_ATOMS: atom_id res chain seq x y z
N MET A 1 -65.68 -4.00 -40.25
CA MET A 1 -65.62 -3.97 -38.77
C MET A 1 -64.84 -5.20 -38.33
N LYS A 2 -63.51 -5.04 -38.20
CA LYS A 2 -62.75 -4.95 -36.94
C LYS A 2 -62.71 -6.29 -36.17
N PHE A 3 -61.74 -7.12 -36.56
CA PHE A 3 -61.15 -8.16 -35.71
C PHE A 3 -60.30 -7.50 -34.62
N ASN A 4 -60.35 -7.99 -33.39
CA ASN A 4 -59.32 -7.69 -32.40
C ASN A 4 -59.13 -8.88 -31.44
N PRO A 5 -58.07 -9.70 -31.60
CA PRO A 5 -57.72 -10.69 -30.62
C PRO A 5 -56.72 -10.12 -29.60
N THR A 6 -57.13 -10.19 -28.34
CA THR A 6 -56.36 -10.65 -27.18
C THR A 6 -54.83 -10.72 -27.34
N LYS A 7 -54.09 -9.92 -26.55
CA LYS A 7 -52.73 -10.24 -26.13
C LYS A 7 -52.58 -10.08 -24.63
N PHE A 8 -52.44 -11.22 -23.97
CA PHE A 8 -51.74 -11.42 -22.71
C PHE A 8 -50.28 -10.99 -22.87
N LEU A 9 -49.68 -10.38 -21.84
CA LEU A 9 -48.34 -10.75 -21.37
C LEU A 9 -48.09 -10.09 -20.00
N LEU A 10 -48.01 -10.97 -19.01
CA LEU A 10 -47.63 -10.74 -17.63
C LEU A 10 -46.10 -10.55 -17.63
N GLY A 11 -45.62 -9.36 -17.28
CA GLY A 11 -44.18 -9.09 -17.12
C GLY A 11 -43.81 -9.11 -15.65
N ALA A 12 -43.32 -10.24 -15.16
CA ALA A 12 -42.63 -10.34 -13.88
C ALA A 12 -41.25 -9.67 -14.03
N GLY A 13 -41.10 -8.48 -13.46
CA GLY A 13 -39.82 -7.78 -13.38
C GLY A 13 -39.55 -7.43 -11.93
N LEU A 14 -39.01 -8.38 -11.15
CA LEU A 14 -38.40 -8.07 -9.87
C LEU A 14 -37.42 -9.18 -9.47
N ALA A 15 -36.29 -8.74 -8.91
CA ALA A 15 -35.19 -9.51 -8.32
C ALA A 15 -34.07 -9.98 -9.28
N LEU A 16 -33.19 -9.03 -9.64
CA LEU A 16 -31.79 -9.32 -9.98
C LEU A 16 -30.87 -8.17 -9.53
N ALA A 17 -31.02 -7.73 -8.28
CA ALA A 17 -30.29 -6.60 -7.71
C ALA A 17 -29.48 -6.94 -6.44
N CYS A 18 -29.07 -8.20 -6.25
CA CYS A 18 -28.39 -8.62 -5.01
C CYS A 18 -27.04 -9.32 -5.24
N THR A 19 -26.35 -9.08 -6.35
CA THR A 19 -24.97 -9.57 -6.56
C THR A 19 -23.99 -8.49 -7.00
N ALA A 20 -24.43 -7.23 -7.11
CA ALA A 20 -23.57 -6.12 -7.53
C ALA A 20 -22.96 -5.34 -6.36
N ALA A 21 -23.52 -5.49 -5.15
CA ALA A 21 -23.05 -4.76 -3.97
C ALA A 21 -21.75 -5.35 -3.39
N ASP A 22 -21.60 -6.68 -3.37
CA ASP A 22 -20.43 -7.34 -2.80
C ASP A 22 -19.17 -7.18 -3.67
N ALA A 23 -19.32 -7.12 -5.00
CA ALA A 23 -18.22 -6.87 -5.94
C ALA A 23 -17.67 -5.43 -5.89
N GLN A 24 -18.22 -4.56 -5.03
CA GLN A 24 -17.85 -3.15 -4.92
C GLN A 24 -17.00 -2.82 -3.68
N LEU A 25 -16.63 -3.81 -2.85
CA LEU A 25 -15.86 -3.54 -1.62
C LEU A 25 -14.43 -3.04 -1.85
N LEU A 26 -13.80 -3.44 -2.97
CA LEU A 26 -12.51 -2.92 -3.44
C LEU A 26 -12.78 -1.93 -4.59
N GLU A 27 -12.40 -0.68 -4.40
CA GLU A 27 -12.56 0.38 -5.41
C GLU A 27 -11.29 0.56 -6.25
N ASP A 28 -10.10 0.52 -5.64
CA ASP A 28 -8.82 0.65 -6.35
C ASP A 28 -7.61 0.15 -5.52
N ILE A 29 -6.47 -0.04 -6.19
CA ILE A 29 -5.15 -0.17 -5.59
C ILE A 29 -4.28 1.00 -6.07
N ILE A 30 -3.92 1.89 -5.16
CA ILE A 30 -3.19 3.11 -5.49
C ILE A 30 -1.72 2.94 -5.14
N VAL A 31 -0.83 3.15 -6.11
CA VAL A 31 0.62 3.16 -5.90
C VAL A 31 1.12 4.61 -6.01
N GLU A 32 1.51 5.19 -4.88
CA GLU A 32 2.09 6.53 -4.81
C GLU A 32 3.62 6.44 -4.84
N THR A 33 4.27 7.17 -5.76
CA THR A 33 5.70 7.46 -5.65
C THR A 33 5.91 8.44 -4.49
N TYR A 34 6.24 7.90 -3.32
CA TYR A 34 6.34 8.65 -2.08
C TYR A 34 7.58 9.54 -2.03
N TYR A 35 8.74 9.01 -2.43
CA TYR A 35 10.00 9.76 -2.43
C TYR A 35 11.00 9.19 -3.45
N ILE A 36 11.89 10.03 -3.97
CA ILE A 36 13.04 9.62 -4.78
C ILE A 36 14.28 10.22 -4.11
N SER A 37 15.24 9.37 -3.72
CA SER A 37 16.43 9.81 -3.00
C SER A 37 17.38 10.63 -3.88
N ASP A 38 18.13 11.54 -3.27
CA ASP A 38 19.15 12.34 -3.95
C ASP A 38 20.57 12.10 -3.41
N ALA A 39 21.49 12.95 -3.83
CA ALA A 39 22.89 12.84 -3.44
C ALA A 39 23.15 13.17 -1.95
N ASP A 40 22.32 13.99 -1.31
CA ASP A 40 22.44 14.29 0.11
C ASP A 40 22.00 13.06 0.92
N ASP A 41 20.89 12.41 0.53
CA ASP A 41 20.42 11.17 1.18
C ASP A 41 21.47 10.05 1.12
N ALA A 42 22.17 9.95 -0.02
CA ALA A 42 23.23 8.95 -0.23
C ALA A 42 24.50 9.20 0.59
N THR A 43 24.59 10.32 1.31
CA THR A 43 25.71 10.59 2.22
C THR A 43 25.54 9.91 3.58
N ASP A 44 24.32 9.49 3.92
CA ASP A 44 24.06 8.77 5.15
C ASP A 44 24.64 7.36 5.12
N THR A 45 25.17 6.95 6.27
CA THR A 45 25.71 5.61 6.50
C THR A 45 25.20 4.99 7.78
N ASP A 46 24.47 5.74 8.62
CA ASP A 46 23.93 5.23 9.87
C ASP A 46 22.71 4.34 9.57
N GLY A 47 21.83 4.76 8.66
CA GLY A 47 20.67 3.99 8.21
C GLY A 47 20.97 2.96 7.12
N GLY A 48 22.24 2.65 6.85
CA GLY A 48 22.64 1.85 5.69
C GLY A 48 22.78 2.69 4.41
N THR A 49 23.11 2.05 3.29
CA THR A 49 23.34 2.77 2.02
C THR A 49 22.05 2.91 1.23
N LEU A 50 21.58 4.15 1.06
CA LEU A 50 20.49 4.53 0.15
C LEU A 50 21.04 5.29 -1.06
N PRO A 51 21.30 4.64 -2.21
CA PRO A 51 21.83 5.32 -3.39
C PRO A 51 20.87 6.39 -3.92
N ALA A 52 21.39 7.49 -4.45
CA ALA A 52 20.60 8.51 -5.15
C ALA A 52 19.83 7.88 -6.33
N GLY A 53 18.56 8.27 -6.48
CA GLY A 53 17.64 7.72 -7.49
C GLY A 53 16.92 6.44 -7.06
N SER A 54 17.04 6.03 -5.79
CA SER A 54 16.18 4.98 -5.22
C SER A 54 14.78 5.53 -5.03
N THR A 55 13.75 4.70 -5.23
CA THR A 55 12.35 5.14 -5.22
C THR A 55 11.57 4.43 -4.13
N THR A 56 10.95 5.22 -3.24
CA THR A 56 10.01 4.74 -2.23
C THR A 56 8.59 4.79 -2.76
N TYR A 57 7.91 3.66 -2.75
CA TYR A 57 6.50 3.53 -3.12
C TYR A 57 5.64 3.31 -1.88
N ARG A 58 4.45 3.90 -1.84
CA ARG A 58 3.39 3.55 -0.87
C ARG A 58 2.23 2.92 -1.62
N VAL A 59 1.73 1.79 -1.11
CA VAL A 59 0.61 1.05 -1.73
C VAL A 59 -0.61 1.14 -0.84
N PHE A 60 -1.69 1.72 -1.36
CA PHE A 60 -2.95 1.88 -0.66
C PHE A 60 -4.03 1.00 -1.27
N VAL A 61 -4.96 0.53 -0.44
CA VAL A 61 -6.20 -0.10 -0.86
C VAL A 61 -7.32 0.93 -0.68
N ASP A 62 -7.99 1.31 -1.76
CA ASP A 62 -9.20 2.14 -1.73
C ASP A 62 -10.41 1.22 -1.66
N MET A 63 -11.18 1.33 -0.58
CA MET A 63 -12.30 0.44 -0.29
C MET A 63 -13.62 1.21 -0.33
N ALA A 64 -14.73 0.48 -0.49
CA ALA A 64 -16.05 1.09 -0.31
C ALA A 64 -16.20 1.69 1.10
N PRO A 65 -16.98 2.77 1.28
CA PRO A 65 -17.27 3.32 2.59
C PRO A 65 -17.84 2.27 3.55
N GLY A 66 -17.24 2.18 4.76
CA GLY A 66 -17.65 1.24 5.81
C GLY A 66 -17.03 -0.16 5.72
N ALA A 67 -16.34 -0.48 4.62
CA ALA A 67 -15.60 -1.72 4.46
C ALA A 67 -14.29 -1.73 5.29
N ASN A 68 -13.83 -2.93 5.63
CA ASN A 68 -12.59 -3.13 6.38
C ASN A 68 -11.72 -4.18 5.68
N LEU A 69 -10.44 -3.88 5.48
CA LEU A 69 -9.47 -4.85 5.02
C LEU A 69 -9.21 -5.83 6.16
N GLU A 70 -9.23 -7.14 5.90
CA GLU A 70 -8.94 -8.16 6.91
C GLU A 70 -7.55 -8.75 6.76
N THR A 71 -7.19 -9.14 5.54
CA THR A 71 -5.96 -9.89 5.26
C THR A 71 -5.46 -9.58 3.86
N VAL A 72 -4.14 -9.46 3.71
CA VAL A 72 -3.45 -9.62 2.43
C VAL A 72 -2.77 -10.99 2.45
N TYR A 73 -3.07 -11.86 1.47
CA TYR A 73 -2.73 -13.28 1.54
C TYR A 73 -2.16 -13.86 0.26
N GLY A 74 -1.36 -14.91 0.43
CA GLY A 74 -1.04 -15.91 -0.57
C GLY A 74 -1.72 -17.23 -0.24
N ALA A 75 -2.25 -17.89 -1.27
CA ALA A 75 -2.89 -19.19 -1.21
C ALA A 75 -2.34 -20.09 -2.34
N PRO A 76 -2.54 -21.43 -2.30
CA PRO A 76 -1.99 -22.33 -3.31
C PRO A 76 -2.38 -22.01 -4.76
N ALA A 77 -3.57 -21.41 -4.98
CA ALA A 77 -4.05 -20.96 -6.28
C ALA A 77 -3.73 -19.48 -6.57
N HIS A 78 -3.29 -18.72 -5.57
CA HIS A 78 -3.10 -17.27 -5.63
C HIS A 78 -1.81 -16.89 -4.90
N THR A 79 -0.69 -16.93 -5.61
CA THR A 79 0.59 -16.51 -5.04
C THR A 79 0.53 -15.03 -4.68
N LEU A 80 1.04 -14.69 -3.49
CA LEU A 80 1.32 -13.32 -3.10
C LEU A 80 2.81 -13.08 -3.32
N PHE A 81 3.18 -12.00 -4.01
CA PHE A 81 4.58 -11.60 -4.13
C PHE A 81 4.77 -10.09 -4.17
N ILE A 82 5.95 -9.66 -3.71
CA ILE A 82 6.45 -8.28 -3.78
C ILE A 82 7.92 -8.37 -4.20
N ASN A 83 8.27 -7.73 -5.30
CA ASN A 83 9.54 -7.92 -5.99
C ASN A 83 10.20 -6.59 -6.35
N SER A 84 11.51 -6.52 -6.14
CA SER A 84 12.39 -5.48 -6.65
C SER A 84 13.45 -6.09 -7.55
N THR A 85 13.71 -5.48 -8.70
CA THR A 85 14.77 -5.94 -9.61
C THR A 85 16.20 -5.62 -9.11
N THR A 86 16.35 -4.75 -8.12
CA THR A 86 17.64 -4.33 -7.54
C THR A 86 17.76 -4.61 -6.05
N GLY A 87 16.67 -4.95 -5.38
CA GLY A 87 16.56 -5.10 -3.93
C GLY A 87 15.79 -3.96 -3.26
N PHE A 88 15.47 -4.18 -1.99
CA PHE A 88 14.81 -3.24 -1.10
C PHE A 88 15.83 -2.58 -0.19
N PHE A 89 15.67 -1.27 -0.01
CA PHE A 89 16.31 -0.55 1.07
C PHE A 89 15.52 -0.79 2.35
N ASN A 90 16.22 -1.18 3.41
CA ASN A 90 15.70 -1.14 4.76
C ASN A 90 16.71 -0.46 5.67
N ASN A 91 16.23 0.41 6.55
CA ASN A 91 17.06 1.23 7.39
C ASN A 91 17.79 0.37 8.43
N GLU A 92 19.12 0.36 8.40
CA GLU A 92 19.94 -0.52 9.26
C GLU A 92 20.00 -0.07 10.73
N ASP A 93 19.57 1.16 11.06
CA ASP A 93 19.56 1.65 12.44
C ASP A 93 18.21 1.39 13.12
N ARG A 94 17.09 1.64 12.42
CA ARG A 94 15.72 1.63 13.00
C ARG A 94 14.65 1.05 12.08
N GLY A 95 15.03 0.30 11.05
CA GLY A 95 14.08 -0.38 10.16
C GLY A 95 13.26 -1.43 10.92
N GLU A 96 12.03 -1.64 10.47
CA GLU A 96 11.09 -2.55 11.10
C GLU A 96 10.25 -3.27 10.05
N THR A 97 9.84 -4.51 10.34
CA THR A 97 9.05 -5.29 9.37
C THR A 97 7.64 -4.74 9.11
N THR A 98 7.09 -3.96 10.05
CA THR A 98 5.73 -3.40 9.97
C THR A 98 5.71 -1.90 10.24
N GLY A 99 4.86 -1.17 9.52
CA GLY A 99 4.85 0.30 9.58
C GLY A 99 4.49 0.85 10.96
N GLU A 100 3.60 0.21 11.72
CA GLU A 100 3.25 0.64 13.08
C GLU A 100 4.36 0.41 14.11
N ALA A 101 5.37 -0.41 13.79
CA ALA A 101 6.51 -0.67 14.66
C ALA A 101 7.58 0.44 14.57
N ILE A 102 7.65 1.18 13.46
CA ILE A 102 8.56 2.33 13.33
C ILE A 102 8.25 3.34 14.44
N GLY A 103 9.25 3.69 15.24
CA GLY A 103 9.07 4.68 16.31
C GLY A 103 8.76 6.07 15.75
N ASN A 104 7.63 6.68 16.15
CA ASN A 104 7.28 8.04 15.68
C ASN A 104 8.37 9.08 15.97
N ASN A 105 9.13 8.91 17.07
CA ASN A 105 10.25 9.78 17.42
C ASN A 105 11.53 9.53 16.60
N ARG A 106 11.49 8.58 15.64
CA ARG A 106 12.60 8.21 14.74
C ARG A 106 12.37 8.65 13.30
N LEU A 107 11.18 9.17 12.97
CA LEU A 107 10.85 9.60 11.61
C LEU A 107 11.74 10.76 11.10
N GLY A 108 12.34 11.52 12.01
CA GLY A 108 13.32 12.56 11.70
C GLY A 108 14.77 12.08 11.70
N ASP A 109 15.04 10.80 12.00
CA ASP A 109 16.40 10.28 12.06
C ASP A 109 16.81 9.79 10.67
N ASN A 110 17.98 10.23 10.19
CA ASN A 110 18.63 9.80 8.96
C ASN A 110 17.67 9.55 7.76
N THR A 111 17.52 8.30 7.32
CA THR A 111 16.65 7.84 6.24
C THR A 111 15.52 6.92 6.74
N VAL A 112 15.23 6.88 8.05
CA VAL A 112 14.20 5.98 8.64
C VAL A 112 12.84 6.11 7.96
N ALA A 113 12.42 7.33 7.62
CA ALA A 113 11.09 7.57 7.04
C ALA A 113 10.87 6.91 5.66
N VAL A 114 11.94 6.43 5.02
CA VAL A 114 11.88 5.72 3.73
C VAL A 114 12.27 4.24 3.85
N ASP A 115 12.16 3.66 5.04
CA ASP A 115 12.27 2.21 5.26
C ASP A 115 11.20 1.42 4.47
N SER A 116 11.46 0.13 4.19
CA SER A 116 10.45 -0.75 3.56
C SER A 116 9.77 -1.63 4.58
N TRP A 117 8.44 -1.73 4.53
CA TRP A 117 7.63 -2.50 5.47
C TRP A 117 6.23 -2.79 4.92
N VAL A 118 5.55 -3.78 5.52
CA VAL A 118 4.11 -4.01 5.31
C VAL A 118 3.28 -3.33 6.39
N SER A 119 1.99 -3.10 6.14
CA SER A 119 1.14 -2.37 7.08
C SER A 119 -0.35 -2.70 6.93
N PHE A 120 -1.11 -2.25 7.93
CA PHE A 120 -2.56 -2.03 7.92
C PHE A 120 -2.85 -0.61 8.45
N GLY A 121 -2.46 0.39 7.67
CA GLY A 121 -2.70 1.82 7.92
C GLY A 121 -1.62 2.54 8.72
N GLY A 122 -0.84 1.83 9.53
CA GLY A 122 0.23 2.41 10.34
C GLY A 122 1.47 2.77 9.51
N ALA A 123 1.99 3.97 9.70
CA ALA A 123 3.27 4.42 9.13
C ALA A 123 4.29 4.80 10.21
N SER A 124 3.86 4.82 11.47
CA SER A 124 4.69 4.74 12.67
C SER A 124 3.81 4.37 13.87
N SER A 125 4.42 4.24 15.06
CA SER A 125 3.72 3.99 16.32
C SER A 125 2.72 5.08 16.74
N ALA A 126 2.73 6.25 16.08
CA ALA A 126 1.77 7.34 16.33
C ALA A 126 1.30 8.05 15.05
N ARG A 127 1.53 7.46 13.86
CA ARG A 127 1.08 8.02 12.58
C ARG A 127 0.37 6.99 11.73
N LEU A 128 -0.71 7.44 11.11
CA LEU A 128 -1.37 6.74 10.01
C LEU A 128 -0.82 7.27 8.69
N GLY A 129 -0.61 6.36 7.74
CA GLY A 129 -0.21 6.72 6.38
C GLY A 129 -1.40 7.13 5.53
N VAL A 130 -1.30 8.30 4.89
CA VAL A 130 -2.25 8.80 3.89
C VAL A 130 -1.49 9.21 2.62
N LEU A 131 -2.21 9.36 1.50
CA LEU A 131 -1.65 9.99 0.31
C LEU A 131 -1.20 11.40 0.64
N LYS A 132 -0.09 11.87 0.07
CA LYS A 132 0.41 13.24 0.33
C LYS A 132 -0.56 14.33 -0.09
N THR A 133 -1.46 14.04 -1.03
CA THR A 133 -2.54 14.96 -1.45
C THR A 133 -3.68 15.07 -0.43
N ALA A 134 -3.79 14.10 0.49
CA ALA A 134 -4.76 14.08 1.58
C ALA A 134 -4.16 14.47 2.93
N ASP A 135 -2.85 14.64 3.00
CA ASP A 135 -2.16 15.20 4.16
C ASP A 135 -2.31 16.72 4.19
N THR A 136 -2.87 17.21 5.29
CA THR A 136 -3.18 18.61 5.52
C THR A 136 -2.52 19.18 6.78
N ASP A 137 -1.78 18.38 7.54
CA ASP A 137 -1.16 18.79 8.81
C ASP A 137 0.35 19.08 8.70
N GLY A 138 0.92 18.91 7.51
CA GLY A 138 2.21 19.46 7.12
C GLY A 138 3.27 18.37 7.08
N SER A 139 4.36 18.56 7.80
CA SER A 139 5.44 17.58 7.77
C SER A 139 6.19 17.52 9.09
N ILE A 140 6.52 16.30 9.49
CA ILE A 140 7.47 15.93 10.55
C ILE A 140 8.65 15.13 9.99
N VAL A 141 8.80 15.04 8.66
CA VAL A 141 9.86 14.30 7.96
C VAL A 141 10.64 15.21 7.03
N GLY A 142 11.95 15.01 6.97
CA GLY A 142 12.82 15.64 5.98
C GLY A 142 13.06 17.13 6.21
N GLY A 143 14.08 17.67 5.53
CA GLY A 143 14.47 19.06 5.66
C GLY A 143 14.75 19.44 7.12
N ALA A 144 14.14 20.52 7.60
CA ALA A 144 14.32 20.98 8.98
C ALA A 144 13.80 20.00 10.05
N ASN A 145 13.01 18.99 9.67
CA ASN A 145 12.51 17.95 10.57
C ASN A 145 13.42 16.72 10.63
N ASN A 146 14.57 16.76 9.96
CA ASN A 146 15.52 15.65 9.89
C ASN A 146 16.87 16.03 10.51
N ASP A 147 17.55 15.06 11.13
CA ASP A 147 18.82 15.26 11.84
C ASP A 147 20.05 15.44 10.93
N GLY A 148 19.91 15.22 9.62
CA GLY A 148 20.98 15.36 8.65
C GLY A 148 21.85 14.12 8.47
N GLY A 149 21.51 13.00 9.14
CA GLY A 149 22.21 11.72 9.07
C GLY A 149 23.68 11.78 9.47
N SER A 150 24.43 10.73 9.13
CA SER A 150 25.84 10.58 9.52
C SER A 150 26.76 11.69 8.99
N ALA A 151 26.39 12.30 7.87
CA ALA A 151 27.11 13.44 7.26
C ALA A 151 26.80 14.79 7.94
N GLY A 152 25.79 14.86 8.81
CA GLY A 152 25.40 16.08 9.52
C GLY A 152 24.96 17.20 8.58
N ILE A 153 24.17 16.88 7.55
CA ILE A 153 23.67 17.86 6.59
C ILE A 153 22.78 18.87 7.33
N ALA A 154 23.27 20.10 7.48
CA ALA A 154 22.66 21.11 8.36
C ALA A 154 21.20 21.49 7.99
N THR A 155 20.77 21.23 6.75
CA THR A 155 19.40 21.44 6.29
C THR A 155 18.55 20.17 6.32
N GLY A 156 19.06 19.08 6.89
CA GLY A 156 18.48 17.74 6.89
C GLY A 156 18.61 16.97 5.57
N LEU A 157 18.29 15.68 5.65
CA LEU A 157 18.05 14.77 4.53
C LEU A 157 16.58 14.79 4.12
N LEU A 158 16.19 13.96 3.15
CA LEU A 158 14.81 13.76 2.69
C LEU A 158 14.09 15.04 2.27
N LYS A 159 14.85 16.01 1.74
CA LYS A 159 14.38 17.40 1.56
C LYS A 159 14.08 17.80 0.12
N ASN A 160 14.42 16.95 -0.85
CA ASN A 160 14.36 17.32 -2.25
C ASN A 160 12.90 17.43 -2.75
N ALA A 161 12.75 18.02 -3.93
CA ALA A 161 11.46 18.26 -4.58
C ALA A 161 11.43 17.64 -5.99
N ASP A 162 11.84 16.37 -6.10
CA ASP A 162 11.75 15.65 -7.38
C ASP A 162 10.29 15.63 -7.87
N PRO A 163 10.00 16.19 -9.06
CA PRO A 163 8.63 16.31 -9.56
C PRO A 163 7.97 14.95 -9.81
N ASN A 164 8.74 13.88 -10.01
CA ASN A 164 8.20 12.52 -10.19
C ASN A 164 7.73 11.90 -8.86
N ALA A 165 8.20 12.43 -7.73
CA ALA A 165 7.65 12.09 -6.41
C ALA A 165 6.45 12.99 -6.03
N GLY A 166 6.04 13.94 -6.86
CA GLY A 166 4.90 14.82 -6.57
C GLY A 166 5.18 15.82 -5.44
N ILE A 167 4.35 15.84 -4.40
CA ILE A 167 4.48 16.81 -3.29
C ILE A 167 5.73 16.49 -2.47
N PRO A 168 6.64 17.45 -2.21
CA PRO A 168 7.82 17.21 -1.39
C PRO A 168 7.47 16.82 0.04
N LEU A 169 8.27 15.93 0.66
CA LEU A 169 8.06 15.48 2.05
C LEU A 169 8.13 16.63 3.06
N THR A 170 8.86 17.70 2.73
CA THR A 170 8.94 18.92 3.56
C THR A 170 7.67 19.77 3.54
N THR A 171 6.72 19.44 2.68
CA THR A 171 5.43 20.13 2.54
C THR A 171 4.26 19.26 3.04
N ALA A 172 4.21 18.00 2.58
CA ALA A 172 3.26 17.00 3.02
C ALA A 172 4.00 15.66 3.09
N ASP A 173 4.10 15.07 4.27
CA ASP A 173 4.81 13.81 4.51
C ASP A 173 3.88 12.58 4.46
N GLY A 174 2.59 12.79 4.23
CA GLY A 174 1.62 11.70 4.16
C GLY A 174 1.42 11.02 5.52
N LEU A 175 1.65 11.71 6.63
CA LEU A 175 1.54 11.17 7.98
C LEU A 175 0.59 12.00 8.84
N ILE A 176 -0.61 11.48 9.10
CA ILE A 176 -1.51 12.13 10.06
C ILE A 176 -1.40 11.49 11.44
N LEU A 177 -1.72 12.25 12.49
CA LEU A 177 -1.77 11.71 13.85
C LEU A 177 -2.80 10.57 13.96
N GLY A 178 -2.37 9.41 14.47
CA GLY A 178 -3.25 8.27 14.70
C GLY A 178 -2.47 6.99 14.96
N THR A 179 -3.15 5.96 15.47
CA THR A 179 -2.53 4.66 15.75
C THR A 179 -3.26 3.57 15.00
N ALA A 180 -2.52 2.70 14.30
CA ALA A 180 -3.08 1.51 13.69
C ALA A 180 -3.15 0.34 14.68
N ALA A 181 -3.97 -0.67 14.36
CA ALA A 181 -3.89 -1.95 15.04
C ALA A 181 -2.58 -2.66 14.67
N GLY A 182 -2.06 -3.49 15.60
CA GLY A 182 -0.85 -4.26 15.35
C GLY A 182 -1.04 -5.29 14.25
N VAL A 183 -0.11 -5.33 13.29
CA VAL A 183 -0.14 -6.29 12.19
C VAL A 183 0.29 -7.67 12.69
N THR A 184 -0.48 -8.68 12.34
CA THR A 184 -0.09 -10.08 12.54
C THR A 184 0.46 -10.64 11.24
N LEU A 185 1.75 -10.97 11.24
CA LEU A 185 2.39 -11.67 10.13
C LEU A 185 1.98 -13.15 10.17
N LEU A 186 1.34 -13.62 9.10
CA LEU A 186 0.87 -15.00 9.00
C LEU A 186 2.01 -15.88 8.47
N PRO A 187 2.48 -16.87 9.24
CA PRO A 187 3.59 -17.72 8.84
C PRO A 187 3.24 -18.51 7.57
N GLY A 188 4.19 -18.58 6.64
CA GLY A 188 4.10 -19.33 5.39
C GLY A 188 5.50 -19.59 4.81
N ALA A 189 5.60 -19.89 3.52
CA ALA A 189 6.90 -20.04 2.85
C ALA A 189 7.66 -18.70 2.66
N GLY A 190 6.99 -17.57 2.88
CA GLY A 190 7.58 -16.23 2.81
C GLY A 190 8.08 -15.74 4.17
N ASP A 191 9.22 -15.04 4.15
CA ASP A 191 9.85 -14.44 5.34
C ASP A 191 9.83 -12.91 5.21
N PHE A 192 9.21 -12.22 6.17
CA PHE A 192 9.18 -10.76 6.21
C PHE A 192 10.46 -10.16 6.77
N ALA A 193 11.41 -10.95 7.27
CA ALA A 193 12.72 -10.46 7.70
C ALA A 193 13.49 -9.72 6.60
N MET A 194 13.11 -9.91 5.33
CA MET A 194 13.62 -9.11 4.21
C MET A 194 13.25 -7.62 4.26
N PHE A 195 12.32 -7.22 5.13
CA PHE A 195 11.93 -5.85 5.44
C PHE A 195 12.36 -5.43 6.87
N ALA A 196 13.26 -6.18 7.51
CA ALA A 196 13.77 -5.83 8.83
C ALA A 196 14.89 -4.76 8.72
N ASP A 197 15.85 -4.74 9.62
CA ASP A 197 16.92 -3.75 9.73
C ASP A 197 18.15 -4.03 8.82
N ALA A 198 17.93 -4.55 7.62
CA ALA A 198 19.02 -4.80 6.67
C ALA A 198 18.56 -4.79 5.21
N ASN A 199 19.26 -4.04 4.36
CA ASN A 199 19.04 -4.04 2.91
C ASN A 199 19.00 -5.47 2.35
N SER A 200 18.03 -5.75 1.49
CA SER A 200 17.77 -7.11 1.02
C SER A 200 17.54 -7.19 -0.48
N THR A 201 18.21 -8.13 -1.14
CA THR A 201 17.92 -8.50 -2.54
C THR A 201 16.92 -9.64 -2.65
N THR A 202 16.41 -10.12 -1.51
CA THR A 202 15.39 -11.17 -1.46
C THR A 202 14.04 -10.56 -1.82
N ASN A 203 13.26 -11.29 -2.60
CA ASN A 203 11.88 -10.92 -2.93
C ASN A 203 10.91 -11.67 -2.02
N TYR A 204 9.78 -11.05 -1.72
CA TYR A 204 8.74 -11.69 -0.93
C TYR A 204 7.89 -12.55 -1.85
N SER A 205 7.69 -13.82 -1.51
CA SER A 205 6.73 -14.68 -2.20
C SER A 205 6.20 -15.76 -1.27
N THR A 206 4.89 -15.96 -1.28
CA THR A 206 4.23 -17.00 -0.49
C THR A 206 2.96 -17.49 -1.16
N ASN A 207 2.61 -18.75 -0.91
CA ASN A 207 1.36 -19.39 -1.32
C ASN A 207 0.54 -19.89 -0.12
N SER A 208 0.89 -19.48 1.09
CA SER A 208 0.31 -19.99 2.33
C SER A 208 0.46 -19.04 3.52
N GLY A 209 0.84 -17.78 3.28
CA GLY A 209 1.09 -16.77 4.31
C GLY A 209 0.58 -15.41 3.88
N GLY A 210 0.94 -14.37 4.62
CA GLY A 210 0.47 -13.01 4.38
C GLY A 210 0.54 -12.17 5.64
N TRP A 211 -0.30 -11.14 5.73
CA TRP A 211 -0.42 -10.34 6.94
C TRP A 211 -1.87 -9.87 7.14
N THR A 212 -2.27 -9.70 8.40
CA THR A 212 -3.67 -9.46 8.79
C THR A 212 -3.78 -8.57 10.02
N VAL A 213 -4.95 -7.93 10.15
CA VAL A 213 -5.46 -7.41 11.43
C VAL A 213 -6.73 -8.20 11.78
N LEU A 214 -6.75 -8.80 12.97
CA LEU A 214 -7.90 -9.57 13.45
C LEU A 214 -9.14 -8.69 13.57
N GLY A 215 -10.21 -9.04 12.86
CA GLY A 215 -11.46 -8.26 12.81
C GLY A 215 -11.49 -7.18 11.72
N GLY A 216 -10.38 -6.99 11.01
CA GLY A 216 -10.22 -6.01 9.95
C GLY A 216 -9.92 -4.60 10.43
N ALA A 217 -9.37 -3.77 9.53
CA ALA A 217 -9.08 -2.38 9.76
C ALA A 217 -9.75 -1.49 8.71
N PRO A 218 -10.39 -0.39 9.12
CA PRO A 218 -10.85 0.62 8.17
C PRO A 218 -9.66 1.42 7.64
N GLY A 219 -9.86 2.03 6.48
CA GLY A 219 -8.99 3.09 5.98
C GLY A 219 -9.13 4.38 6.78
N VAL A 220 -8.31 5.34 6.38
CA VAL A 220 -8.15 6.63 7.05
C VAL A 220 -8.76 7.70 6.18
N ASP A 221 -9.72 8.41 6.76
CA ASP A 221 -10.61 9.30 6.02
C ASP A 221 -10.41 10.76 6.42
N GLN A 222 -9.68 11.52 5.59
CA GLN A 222 -9.70 13.00 5.66
C GLN A 222 -10.40 13.66 4.46
N ALA A 223 -10.65 12.91 3.37
CA ALA A 223 -11.19 13.45 2.11
C ALA A 223 -12.55 12.84 1.70
N GLY A 224 -13.17 12.04 2.56
CA GLY A 224 -14.37 11.25 2.29
C GLY A 224 -14.11 9.87 1.67
N THR A 225 -12.88 9.34 1.78
CA THR A 225 -12.43 8.09 1.13
C THR A 225 -12.00 7.06 2.16
N ASN A 226 -12.17 5.76 1.87
CA ASN A 226 -11.80 4.68 2.78
C ASN A 226 -10.51 3.98 2.30
N ARG A 227 -9.38 4.70 2.45
CA ARG A 227 -8.06 4.24 1.97
C ARG A 227 -7.18 3.77 3.11
N ILE A 228 -6.62 2.57 2.99
CA ILE A 228 -5.69 2.02 3.97
C ILE A 228 -4.32 1.78 3.33
N LEU A 229 -3.26 2.28 3.96
CA LEU A 229 -1.88 1.97 3.54
C LEU A 229 -1.55 0.51 3.90
N ILE A 230 -1.12 -0.28 2.92
CA ILE A 230 -0.75 -1.69 3.14
C ILE A 230 0.74 -1.98 3.09
N GLY A 231 1.55 -1.00 2.69
CA GLY A 231 3.00 -1.11 2.74
C GLY A 231 3.72 0.07 2.11
N GLN A 232 4.98 0.20 2.48
CA GLN A 232 5.96 1.11 1.90
C GLN A 232 7.14 0.28 1.40
N PHE A 233 7.61 0.54 0.18
CA PHE A 233 8.68 -0.25 -0.44
C PHE A 233 9.68 0.65 -1.14
N THR A 234 10.91 0.69 -0.64
CA THR A 234 12.00 1.47 -1.23
C THR A 234 12.86 0.59 -2.13
N VAL A 235 12.72 0.78 -3.43
CA VAL A 235 13.47 0.08 -4.47
C VAL A 235 14.76 0.82 -4.75
N LEU A 236 15.90 0.13 -4.65
CA LEU A 236 17.22 0.69 -4.89
C LEU A 236 17.37 1.20 -6.35
N ALA A 237 18.16 2.26 -6.52
CA ALA A 237 18.32 2.99 -7.77
C ALA A 237 18.44 2.12 -9.04
N GLY A 238 17.66 2.46 -10.07
CA GLY A 238 17.58 1.71 -11.33
C GLY A 238 16.69 0.47 -11.29
N GLY A 239 16.09 0.16 -10.13
CA GLY A 239 15.17 -0.95 -9.95
C GLY A 239 13.72 -0.63 -10.29
N GLN A 240 12.91 -1.68 -10.36
CA GLN A 240 11.47 -1.61 -10.59
C GLN A 240 10.74 -2.46 -9.55
N LEU A 241 9.66 -1.90 -8.98
CA LEU A 241 8.72 -2.63 -8.13
C LEU A 241 7.77 -3.45 -9.00
N SER A 242 7.49 -4.70 -8.60
CA SER A 242 6.34 -5.46 -9.09
C SER A 242 5.69 -6.25 -7.98
N PHE A 243 4.37 -6.45 -8.06
CA PHE A 243 3.64 -7.27 -7.10
C PHE A 243 2.43 -7.97 -7.73
N GLU A 244 2.02 -9.07 -7.11
CA GLU A 244 0.66 -9.60 -7.19
C GLU A 244 0.14 -9.77 -5.77
N LEU A 245 -1.02 -9.19 -5.49
CA LEU A 245 -1.68 -9.20 -4.19
C LEU A 245 -2.99 -9.99 -4.26
N ASN A 246 -3.42 -10.51 -3.12
CA ASN A 246 -4.77 -11.02 -2.93
C ASN A 246 -5.22 -10.59 -1.54
N MET A 247 -6.50 -10.32 -1.36
CA MET A 247 -6.98 -9.74 -0.12
C MET A 247 -8.42 -10.10 0.21
N ARG A 248 -8.71 -10.16 1.51
CA ARG A 248 -10.07 -10.29 2.03
C ARG A 248 -10.54 -8.95 2.57
N ILE A 249 -11.71 -8.52 2.13
CA ILE A 249 -12.36 -7.29 2.61
C ILE A 249 -13.76 -7.65 3.12
N ASN A 250 -14.09 -7.18 4.32
CA ASN A 250 -15.44 -7.30 4.87
C ASN A 250 -16.24 -6.01 4.71
N ASP A 251 -17.57 -6.14 4.66
CA ASP A 251 -18.51 -5.02 4.51
C ASP A 251 -18.76 -4.25 5.83
N GLY A 252 -18.24 -4.72 6.96
CA GLY A 252 -18.53 -4.21 8.30
C GLY A 252 -19.87 -4.70 8.88
N GLN A 253 -20.59 -5.59 8.19
CA GLN A 253 -21.84 -6.23 8.63
C GLN A 253 -21.71 -7.75 8.75
N GLY A 254 -20.52 -8.30 8.48
CA GLY A 254 -20.19 -9.71 8.68
C GLY A 254 -20.13 -10.54 7.39
N ASN A 255 -20.31 -9.91 6.23
CA ASN A 255 -20.00 -10.53 4.94
C ASN A 255 -18.60 -10.13 4.48
N PHE A 256 -17.99 -10.96 3.64
CA PHE A 256 -16.67 -10.69 3.08
C PHE A 256 -16.58 -11.14 1.62
N VAL A 257 -15.63 -10.53 0.91
CA VAL A 257 -15.24 -10.91 -0.44
C VAL A 257 -13.73 -11.10 -0.48
N ASP A 258 -13.32 -12.15 -1.18
CA ASP A 258 -11.94 -12.45 -1.50
C ASP A 258 -11.63 -11.90 -2.89
N PHE A 259 -10.71 -10.94 -2.95
CA PHE A 259 -10.22 -10.33 -4.18
C PHE A 259 -8.87 -10.93 -4.54
N VAL A 260 -8.72 -11.34 -5.81
CA VAL A 260 -7.51 -12.02 -6.31
C VAL A 260 -6.95 -11.32 -7.54
N ALA A 261 -5.64 -11.37 -7.72
CA ALA A 261 -4.98 -10.77 -8.88
C ALA A 261 -5.36 -11.46 -10.21
N ASN A 262 -5.59 -12.77 -10.18
CA ASN A 262 -5.86 -13.56 -11.38
C ASN A 262 -6.60 -14.87 -11.07
N ASN A 263 -7.17 -15.46 -12.12
CA ASN A 263 -7.74 -16.81 -12.13
C ASN A 263 -8.72 -17.11 -10.97
N PRO A 264 -9.76 -16.29 -10.76
CA PRO A 264 -10.65 -16.45 -9.61
C PRO A 264 -11.34 -17.81 -9.60
N THR A 265 -11.52 -18.35 -8.40
CA THR A 265 -12.19 -19.62 -8.13
C THR A 265 -13.40 -19.40 -7.23
N GLY A 266 -14.47 -20.18 -7.44
CA GLY A 266 -15.67 -20.07 -6.61
C GLY A 266 -16.30 -18.66 -6.65
N ASN A 267 -16.33 -18.00 -5.49
CA ASN A 267 -16.93 -16.67 -5.29
C ASN A 267 -15.88 -15.53 -5.24
N GLU A 268 -14.62 -15.82 -5.56
CA GLU A 268 -13.57 -14.79 -5.62
C GLU A 268 -13.84 -13.79 -6.74
N VAL A 269 -13.41 -12.55 -6.53
CA VAL A 269 -13.52 -11.46 -7.50
C VAL A 269 -12.11 -11.10 -7.98
N VAL A 270 -11.90 -11.10 -9.30
CA VAL A 270 -10.62 -10.63 -9.87
C VAL A 270 -10.60 -9.10 -9.89
N HIS A 271 -9.47 -8.49 -9.51
CA HIS A 271 -9.29 -7.04 -9.60
C HIS A 271 -7.95 -6.67 -10.25
N PRO A 272 -7.91 -5.96 -11.39
CA PRO A 272 -6.67 -5.65 -12.12
C PRO A 272 -5.63 -4.85 -11.31
N GLY A 273 -6.09 -3.97 -10.40
CA GLY A 273 -5.23 -3.21 -9.47
C GLY A 273 -4.34 -4.08 -8.57
N LEU A 274 -4.68 -5.35 -8.39
CA LEU A 274 -3.89 -6.26 -7.57
C LEU A 274 -2.60 -6.75 -8.25
N THR A 275 -2.34 -6.35 -9.50
CA THR A 275 -1.07 -6.57 -10.19
C THR A 275 -0.38 -5.25 -10.51
N PHE A 276 0.91 -5.14 -10.19
CA PHE A 276 1.73 -3.97 -10.51
C PHE A 276 3.06 -4.35 -11.17
N PRO A 277 3.53 -3.59 -12.19
CA PRO A 277 2.76 -2.57 -12.89
C PRO A 277 1.55 -3.18 -13.59
N GLN A 278 0.45 -2.44 -13.67
CA GLN A 278 -0.71 -2.90 -14.43
C GLN A 278 -0.32 -3.09 -15.89
N ALA A 279 -0.77 -4.20 -16.49
CA ALA A 279 -0.64 -4.36 -17.92
C ALA A 279 -1.38 -3.20 -18.61
N LEU A 280 -0.72 -2.60 -19.60
CA LEU A 280 -1.37 -1.64 -20.48
C LEU A 280 -2.51 -2.35 -21.20
N ASP A 281 -3.68 -1.74 -21.22
CA ASP A 281 -4.76 -2.17 -22.10
C ASP A 281 -4.36 -1.93 -23.58
N CYS A 282 -5.22 -2.36 -24.51
CA CYS A 282 -4.96 -2.21 -25.94
C CYS A 282 -4.88 -0.75 -26.42
N GLU A 283 -5.23 0.22 -25.57
CA GLU A 283 -5.17 1.66 -25.83
C GLU A 283 -3.97 2.32 -25.13
N GLY A 284 -3.14 1.55 -24.41
CA GLY A 284 -1.97 2.07 -23.71
C GLY A 284 -2.30 2.76 -22.38
N THR A 285 -3.49 2.55 -21.83
CA THR A 285 -3.87 3.00 -20.49
C THR A 285 -3.73 1.86 -19.47
N PRO A 286 -3.33 2.13 -18.21
CA PRO A 286 -3.41 1.13 -17.15
C PRO A 286 -4.85 0.62 -17.04
N GLY A 287 -5.05 -0.70 -17.16
CA GLY A 287 -6.38 -1.29 -17.26
C GLY A 287 -7.19 -1.18 -15.95
N GLY A 288 -8.34 -0.51 -16.02
CA GLY A 288 -9.41 -0.55 -15.02
C GLY A 288 -10.42 -1.63 -15.33
#